data_AF-A0A258CPA5-F1
#
_entry.id   AF-A0A258CPA5-F1
#
_cell.length_a   1.000
_cell.length_b   1.000
_cell.length_c   1.000
_cell.angle_alpha   90.00
_cell.angle_beta   90.00
_cell.angle_gamma   90.00
#
_symmetry.space_group_name_H-M   'P 1'
#
loop_
_entity.id
_entity.type
_entity.pdbx_description
1 polymer ?
#
loop_
_entity_poly.entity_id
_entity_poly.type
_entity_poly.pdbx_seq_one_letter_code
_entity_poly.pdbx_strand_id
1 'polypeptide(L)'
;MPQHHPVVTDRKVAALKQAMGPVIASALADRMVVEVMVNPDGKIWVDRIGEGRSFTGQSLASADADRILRLLADHVGEVVTRDRPRVSATLPETGERFQGAFMPIVSSPAFAIRKRPEVVFTLPEYVDQGIMTEHQAQVIRAAATGRQNILIVGGTGSGKTTLANAILAEPAFAQDRVVLIEDTA
;
A
#
# COMPACT_ATOMS: atom_id res chain seq x y z
N MET A 1 13.10 19.21 -24.59
CA MET A 1 12.40 18.21 -23.78
C MET A 1 12.60 16.86 -24.46
N PRO A 2 13.31 15.88 -23.88
CA PRO A 2 13.46 14.59 -24.54
C PRO A 2 12.10 13.88 -24.55
N GLN A 3 11.57 13.65 -25.76
CA GLN A 3 10.32 12.94 -25.99
C GLN A 3 10.53 11.46 -25.64
N HIS A 4 9.99 11.02 -24.50
CA HIS A 4 9.94 9.60 -24.15
C HIS A 4 9.03 8.88 -25.17
N HIS A 5 9.63 8.08 -26.05
CA HIS A 5 8.90 7.30 -27.04
C HIS A 5 8.05 6.22 -26.32
N PRO A 6 6.75 6.07 -26.65
CA PRO A 6 5.83 5.18 -25.95
C PRO A 6 6.32 3.72 -25.92
N VAL A 7 6.94 3.24 -27.00
CA VAL A 7 7.51 1.88 -27.13
C VAL A 7 8.62 1.59 -26.10
N VAL A 8 9.37 2.60 -25.67
CA VAL A 8 10.46 2.43 -24.68
C VAL A 8 9.88 2.31 -23.27
N THR A 9 8.83 3.06 -22.97
CA THR A 9 8.12 2.99 -21.68
C THR A 9 7.50 1.62 -21.47
N ASP A 10 6.84 1.07 -22.50
CA ASP A 10 6.19 -0.26 -22.43
C ASP A 10 7.20 -1.38 -22.15
N ARG A 11 8.40 -1.32 -22.74
CA ARG A 11 9.48 -2.29 -22.50
C ARG A 11 10.00 -2.24 -21.06
N LYS A 12 10.12 -1.03 -20.48
CA LYS A 12 10.57 -0.86 -19.09
C LYS A 12 9.53 -1.41 -18.11
N VAL A 13 8.24 -1.14 -18.35
CA VAL A 13 7.13 -1.68 -17.55
C VAL A 13 7.09 -3.21 -17.62
N ALA A 14 7.25 -3.80 -18.82
CA ALA A 14 7.33 -5.25 -18.97
C ALA A 14 8.55 -5.86 -18.22
N ALA A 15 9.71 -5.22 -18.30
CA ALA A 15 10.91 -5.65 -17.57
C ALA A 15 10.73 -5.56 -16.05
N LEU A 16 10.03 -4.52 -15.55
CA LEU A 16 9.70 -4.38 -14.14
C LEU A 16 8.77 -5.51 -13.68
N LYS A 17 7.68 -5.78 -14.41
CA LYS A 17 6.76 -6.89 -14.10
C LYS A 17 7.48 -8.24 -14.08
N GLN A 18 8.37 -8.47 -15.05
CA GLN A 18 9.18 -9.68 -15.09
C GLN A 18 10.10 -9.80 -13.86
N ALA A 19 10.76 -8.71 -13.46
CA ALA A 19 11.67 -8.70 -12.31
C ALA A 19 10.93 -8.88 -10.97
N MET A 20 9.72 -8.33 -10.84
CA MET A 20 8.87 -8.52 -9.65
C MET A 20 8.44 -9.99 -9.50
N GLY A 21 8.28 -10.70 -10.60
CA GLY A 21 7.98 -12.12 -10.60
C GLY A 21 6.58 -12.47 -10.05
N PRO A 22 6.23 -13.77 -10.03
CA PRO A 22 4.87 -14.21 -9.76
C PRO A 22 4.44 -14.03 -8.30
N VAL A 23 5.38 -14.08 -7.35
CA VAL A 23 5.06 -13.94 -5.91
C VAL A 23 4.59 -12.53 -5.59
N ILE A 24 5.36 -11.52 -6.02
CA ILE A 24 4.99 -10.11 -5.82
C ILE A 24 3.74 -9.78 -6.63
N ALA A 25 3.64 -10.24 -7.88
CA ALA A 25 2.45 -10.03 -8.70
C ALA A 25 1.17 -10.60 -8.06
N SER A 26 1.24 -11.83 -7.52
CA SER A 26 0.12 -12.46 -6.82
C SER A 26 -0.26 -11.70 -5.54
N ALA A 27 0.74 -11.28 -4.75
CA ALA A 27 0.50 -10.47 -3.55
C ALA A 27 -0.12 -9.10 -3.88
N LEU A 28 0.30 -8.46 -4.98
CA LEU A 28 -0.29 -7.20 -5.41
C LEU A 28 -1.73 -7.37 -5.91
N ALA A 29 -2.05 -8.48 -6.58
CA ALA A 29 -3.41 -8.79 -7.02
C ALA A 29 -4.38 -9.15 -5.88
N ASP A 30 -3.86 -9.59 -4.73
CA ASP A 30 -4.67 -10.00 -3.58
C ASP A 30 -5.24 -8.78 -2.82
N ARG A 31 -6.57 -8.63 -2.83
CA ARG A 31 -7.29 -7.52 -2.20
C ARG A 31 -7.08 -7.40 -0.69
N MET A 32 -6.70 -8.49 -0.02
CA MET A 32 -6.45 -8.48 1.42
C MET A 32 -5.03 -8.01 1.77
N VAL A 33 -4.12 -7.98 0.81
CA VAL A 33 -2.76 -7.46 1.01
C VAL A 33 -2.79 -5.93 0.99
N VAL A 34 -2.13 -5.31 1.97
CA VAL A 34 -1.95 -3.86 2.11
C VAL A 34 -0.56 -3.43 1.67
N GLU A 35 0.44 -4.25 1.98
CA GLU A 35 1.84 -3.93 1.74
C GLU A 35 2.62 -5.20 1.37
N VAL A 36 3.52 -5.08 0.39
CA VAL A 36 4.49 -6.11 0.02
C VAL A 36 5.88 -5.57 0.32
N MET A 37 6.69 -6.32 1.06
CA MET A 37 8.03 -5.90 1.47
C MET A 37 9.07 -6.93 1.03
N VAL A 38 10.21 -6.46 0.54
CA VAL A 38 11.41 -7.26 0.33
C VAL A 38 12.50 -6.70 1.24
N ASN A 39 12.90 -7.52 2.21
CA ASN A 39 13.92 -7.16 3.18
C ASN A 39 15.33 -7.40 2.62
N PRO A 40 16.39 -6.84 3.25
CA PRO A 40 17.77 -7.07 2.81
C PRO A 40 18.21 -8.53 2.78
N ASP A 41 17.57 -9.41 3.56
CA ASP A 41 17.80 -10.86 3.52
C ASP A 41 17.12 -11.56 2.33
N GLY A 42 16.49 -10.79 1.43
CA GLY A 42 15.78 -11.25 0.24
C GLY A 42 14.38 -11.78 0.54
N LYS A 43 13.97 -11.92 1.80
CA LYS A 43 12.65 -12.49 2.13
C LYS A 43 11.53 -11.56 1.71
N ILE A 44 10.50 -12.15 1.10
CA ILE A 44 9.27 -11.45 0.71
C ILE A 44 8.25 -11.60 1.83
N TRP A 45 7.84 -10.46 2.38
CA TRP A 45 6.81 -10.35 3.41
C TRP A 45 5.59 -9.65 2.86
N VAL A 46 4.42 -9.97 3.40
CA VAL A 46 3.16 -9.28 3.10
C VAL A 46 2.50 -8.83 4.39
N ASP A 47 1.88 -7.66 4.39
CA ASP A 47 0.97 -7.22 5.44
C ASP A 47 -0.47 -7.41 4.95
N ARG A 48 -1.26 -8.18 5.68
CA ARG A 48 -2.64 -8.54 5.33
C ARG A 48 -3.62 -7.95 6.33
N ILE A 49 -4.75 -7.47 5.83
CA ILE A 49 -5.84 -6.98 6.69
C ILE A 49 -6.32 -8.13 7.58
N GLY A 50 -6.34 -7.91 8.90
CA GLY A 50 -6.79 -8.88 9.90
C GLY A 50 -5.72 -9.90 10.35
N GLU A 51 -4.73 -10.20 9.52
CA GLU A 51 -3.68 -11.18 9.83
C GLU A 51 -2.33 -10.54 10.20
N GLY A 52 -2.10 -9.31 9.74
CA GLY A 52 -0.84 -8.58 9.93
C GLY A 52 0.29 -9.10 9.03
N ARG A 53 1.52 -8.87 9.47
CA ARG A 53 2.72 -9.19 8.68
C ARG A 53 3.07 -10.67 8.75
N SER A 54 3.21 -11.29 7.59
CA SER A 54 3.60 -12.69 7.45
C SER A 54 4.65 -12.88 6.35
N PHE A 55 5.53 -13.87 6.56
CA PHE A 55 6.50 -14.28 5.55
C PHE A 55 5.83 -15.16 4.50
N THR A 56 6.06 -14.89 3.22
CA THR A 56 5.42 -15.63 2.12
C THR A 56 5.99 -17.03 1.90
N GLY A 57 7.10 -17.38 2.56
CA GLY A 57 7.86 -18.60 2.27
C GLY A 57 8.81 -18.46 1.08
N GLN A 58 8.86 -17.30 0.43
CA GLN A 58 9.63 -17.06 -0.79
C GLN A 58 10.62 -15.92 -0.62
N SER A 59 11.70 -15.95 -1.39
CA SER A 59 12.74 -14.92 -1.41
C SER A 59 12.97 -14.41 -2.83
N LEU A 60 13.35 -13.14 -2.93
CA LEU A 60 13.80 -12.49 -4.16
C LEU A 60 15.32 -12.41 -4.17
N ALA A 61 15.95 -12.68 -5.31
CA ALA A 61 17.39 -12.53 -5.44
C ALA A 61 17.79 -11.04 -5.34
N SER A 62 18.93 -10.76 -4.71
CA SER A 62 19.43 -9.39 -4.54
C SER A 62 19.59 -8.65 -5.88
N ALA A 63 19.99 -9.37 -6.95
CA ALA A 63 20.10 -8.81 -8.29
C ALA A 63 18.73 -8.39 -8.89
N ASP A 64 17.67 -9.15 -8.63
CA ASP A 64 16.32 -8.79 -9.07
C ASP A 64 15.76 -7.61 -8.27
N ALA A 65 16.03 -7.57 -6.96
CA ALA A 65 15.67 -6.43 -6.12
C ALA A 65 16.38 -5.13 -6.57
N ASP A 66 17.70 -5.19 -6.84
CA ASP A 66 18.46 -4.07 -7.43
C ASP A 66 17.87 -3.63 -8.76
N ARG A 67 17.54 -4.58 -9.63
CA ARG A 67 16.93 -4.32 -10.94
C ARG A 67 15.58 -3.61 -10.82
N ILE A 68 14.69 -4.07 -9.94
CA ILE A 68 13.38 -3.42 -9.68
C ILE A 68 13.58 -1.97 -9.25
N LEU A 69 14.44 -1.73 -8.26
CA LEU A 69 14.71 -0.39 -7.74
C LEU A 69 15.24 0.56 -8.82
N ARG A 70 16.18 0.09 -9.66
CA ARG A 70 16.75 0.90 -10.75
C ARG A 70 15.74 1.19 -11.85
N LEU A 71 14.92 0.21 -12.23
CA LEU A 71 13.86 0.40 -13.23
C LEU A 71 12.83 1.42 -12.75
N LEU A 72 12.47 1.40 -11.46
CA LEU A 72 11.54 2.36 -10.89
C LEU A 72 12.15 3.76 -10.73
N ALA A 73 13.39 3.86 -10.25
CA ALA A 73 14.10 5.14 -10.17
C ALA A 73 14.18 5.82 -11.55
N ASP A 74 14.56 5.06 -12.58
CA ASP A 74 14.60 5.53 -13.96
C ASP A 74 13.21 5.90 -14.49
N HIS A 75 12.16 5.15 -14.14
CA HIS A 75 10.78 5.47 -14.53
C HIS A 75 10.30 6.82 -13.98
N VAL A 76 10.63 7.15 -12.72
CA VAL A 76 10.26 8.42 -12.10
C VAL A 76 11.29 9.54 -12.29
N GLY A 77 12.40 9.26 -12.99
CA GLY A 77 13.48 10.21 -13.21
C GLY A 77 14.30 10.55 -11.95
N GLU A 78 14.28 9.69 -10.92
CA GLU A 78 15.08 9.85 -9.72
C GLU A 78 16.52 9.38 -9.94
N VAL A 79 17.49 10.23 -9.63
CA VAL A 79 18.91 9.90 -9.68
C VAL A 79 19.34 9.32 -8.34
N VAL A 80 19.60 8.02 -8.32
CA VAL A 80 20.12 7.30 -7.15
C VAL A 80 21.63 7.40 -7.11
N THR A 81 22.17 7.82 -5.98
CA THR A 81 23.61 7.89 -5.72
C THR A 81 23.93 7.29 -4.37
N ARG A 82 25.22 7.11 -4.05
CA ARG A 82 25.63 6.60 -2.73
C ARG A 82 25.21 7.53 -1.58
N ASP A 83 25.14 8.84 -1.84
CA ASP A 83 24.72 9.85 -0.86
C ASP A 83 23.19 10.03 -0.81
N ARG A 84 22.49 9.56 -1.85
CA ARG A 84 21.02 9.52 -1.94
C ARG A 84 20.54 8.10 -2.29
N PRO A 85 20.73 7.12 -1.39
CA PRO A 85 20.50 5.70 -1.69
C PRO A 85 19.03 5.30 -1.50
N ARG A 86 18.08 6.22 -1.70
CA ARG A 86 16.64 6.01 -1.52
C ARG A 86 15.92 6.23 -2.85
N VAL A 87 14.84 5.49 -3.04
CA VAL A 87 13.93 5.64 -4.19
C VAL A 87 12.52 5.84 -3.64
N SER A 88 11.87 6.93 -4.03
CA SER A 88 10.47 7.18 -3.74
C SER A 88 9.71 7.27 -5.06
N ALA A 89 8.88 6.27 -5.34
CA ALA A 89 8.23 6.13 -6.63
C ALA A 89 6.77 5.71 -6.50
N THR A 90 6.11 5.61 -7.64
CA THR A 90 4.79 5.00 -7.79
C THR A 90 4.89 3.94 -8.88
N LEU A 91 4.28 2.77 -8.67
CA LEU A 91 4.28 1.72 -9.68
C LEU A 91 3.57 2.21 -10.96
N PRO A 92 4.13 1.93 -12.15
CA PRO A 92 3.48 2.25 -13.41
C PRO A 92 2.17 1.47 -13.54
N GLU A 93 1.20 2.08 -14.22
CA GLU A 93 -0.16 1.56 -14.48
C GLU A 93 -1.07 1.45 -13.24
N THR A 94 -0.60 0.84 -12.16
CA THR A 94 -1.41 0.49 -10.99
C THR A 94 -1.39 1.54 -9.88
N GLY A 95 -0.32 2.35 -9.81
CA GLY A 95 -0.32 3.55 -9.00
C GLY A 95 -0.06 3.34 -7.50
N GLU A 96 0.38 2.16 -7.07
CA GLU A 96 0.81 1.88 -5.69
C GLU A 96 2.09 2.63 -5.34
N ARG A 97 2.23 2.99 -4.07
CA ARG A 97 3.41 3.72 -3.59
C ARG A 97 4.57 2.75 -3.41
N PHE A 98 5.75 3.17 -3.82
CA PHE A 98 6.97 2.39 -3.72
C PHE A 98 8.03 3.15 -2.93
N GLN A 99 8.64 2.50 -1.96
CA GLN A 99 9.79 3.01 -1.21
C GLN A 99 10.92 2.00 -1.27
N GLY A 100 12.09 2.46 -1.68
CA GLY A 100 13.26 1.63 -1.95
C GLY A 100 14.52 2.16 -1.31
N ALA A 101 15.46 1.25 -1.03
CA ALA A 101 16.73 1.56 -0.40
C ALA A 101 17.87 0.71 -0.97
N PHE A 102 19.02 1.36 -1.18
CA PHE A 102 20.29 0.74 -1.54
C PHE A 102 21.32 0.84 -0.40
N MET A 103 22.48 0.22 -0.56
CA MET A 103 23.63 0.53 0.28
C MET A 103 23.97 2.04 0.22
N PRO A 104 24.44 2.66 1.32
CA PRO A 104 24.82 2.03 2.59
C PRO A 104 23.71 1.96 3.66
N ILE A 105 22.49 2.43 3.40
CA ILE A 105 21.44 2.49 4.44
C ILE A 105 20.83 1.13 4.78
N VAL A 106 20.95 0.16 3.87
CA VAL A 106 20.58 -1.24 4.03
C VAL A 106 21.75 -2.12 3.57
N SER A 107 21.86 -3.35 4.06
CA SER A 107 22.96 -4.28 3.72
C SER A 107 22.84 -4.89 2.31
N SER A 108 21.64 -4.85 1.73
CA SER A 108 21.29 -5.38 0.41
C SER A 108 20.03 -4.63 -0.06
N PRO A 109 19.83 -4.44 -1.38
CA PRO A 109 18.65 -3.80 -1.95
C PRO A 109 17.34 -4.27 -1.31
N ALA A 110 16.53 -3.33 -0.84
CA ALA A 110 15.28 -3.59 -0.13
C ALA A 110 14.20 -2.58 -0.52
N PHE A 111 12.94 -2.98 -0.45
CA PHE A 111 11.82 -2.10 -0.79
C PHE A 111 10.51 -2.52 -0.14
N ALA A 112 9.56 -1.58 -0.11
CA ALA A 112 8.18 -1.80 0.25
C ALA A 112 7.26 -1.19 -0.81
N ILE A 113 6.19 -1.91 -1.13
CA ILE A 113 5.14 -1.51 -2.05
C ILE A 113 3.85 -1.45 -1.24
N ARG A 114 3.31 -0.24 -1.08
CA ARG A 114 2.06 -0.02 -0.35
C ARG A 114 0.93 0.18 -1.33
N LYS A 115 -0.03 -0.74 -1.27
CA LYS A 115 -1.24 -0.70 -2.09
C LYS A 115 -2.15 0.44 -1.67
N ARG A 116 -2.92 0.93 -2.64
CA ARG A 116 -4.09 1.75 -2.32
C ARG A 116 -5.13 0.84 -1.66
N PRO A 117 -5.78 1.27 -0.57
CA PRO A 117 -6.85 0.48 0.02
C PRO A 117 -7.96 0.25 -1.01
N GLU A 118 -8.16 -1.01 -1.42
CA GLU A 118 -9.23 -1.38 -2.37
C GLU A 118 -10.53 -1.77 -1.66
N VAL A 119 -10.46 -2.08 -0.37
CA VAL A 119 -11.61 -2.58 0.40
C VAL A 119 -12.05 -1.53 1.41
N VAL A 120 -13.30 -1.10 1.29
CA VAL A 120 -13.99 -0.37 2.36
C VAL A 120 -14.79 -1.41 3.14
N PHE A 121 -14.35 -1.68 4.37
CA PHE A 121 -15.11 -2.53 5.28
C PHE A 121 -16.30 -1.77 5.81
N THR A 122 -17.45 -2.42 5.90
CA THR A 122 -18.66 -1.89 6.50
C THR A 122 -18.68 -2.19 8.00
N LEU A 123 -19.42 -1.40 8.79
CA LEU A 123 -19.55 -1.70 10.23
C LEU A 123 -20.11 -3.12 10.51
N PRO A 124 -21.08 -3.65 9.75
CA PRO A 124 -21.48 -5.05 9.87
C PRO A 124 -20.34 -6.04 9.67
N GLU A 125 -19.45 -5.85 8.68
CA GLU A 125 -18.30 -6.75 8.48
C GLU A 125 -17.30 -6.70 9.65
N TYR A 126 -17.15 -5.55 10.31
CA TYR A 126 -16.37 -5.46 11.55
C TYR A 126 -16.98 -6.28 12.69
N VAL A 127 -18.32 -6.36 12.75
CA VAL A 127 -19.04 -7.19 13.74
C VAL A 127 -18.90 -8.67 13.38
N ASP A 128 -19.11 -9.03 12.12
CA ASP A 128 -19.00 -10.41 11.63
C ASP A 128 -17.59 -11.00 11.85
N GLN A 129 -16.56 -10.16 11.73
CA GLN A 129 -15.16 -10.54 12.00
C GLN A 129 -14.79 -10.50 13.49
N GLY A 130 -15.72 -10.12 14.38
CA GLY A 130 -15.48 -10.03 15.82
C GLY A 130 -14.50 -8.92 16.24
N ILE A 131 -14.22 -7.96 15.35
CA ILE A 131 -13.33 -6.83 15.62
C ILE A 131 -14.01 -5.83 16.57
N MET A 132 -15.34 -5.67 16.43
CA MET A 132 -16.17 -4.91 17.37
C MET A 132 -17.47 -5.64 17.67
N THR A 133 -18.14 -5.26 18.75
CA THR A 133 -19.47 -5.78 19.07
C THR A 133 -20.55 -5.05 18.29
N GLU A 134 -21.70 -5.71 18.10
CA GLU A 134 -22.89 -5.10 17.51
C GLU A 134 -23.29 -3.80 18.23
N HIS A 135 -23.20 -3.79 19.56
CA HIS A 135 -23.47 -2.59 20.35
C HIS A 135 -22.50 -1.44 20.02
N GLN A 136 -21.20 -1.72 19.85
CA GLN A 136 -20.22 -0.70 19.45
C GLN A 136 -20.53 -0.14 18.06
N ALA A 137 -20.87 -1.00 17.10
CA ALA A 137 -21.27 -0.57 15.75
C ALA A 137 -22.51 0.33 15.80
N GLN A 138 -23.51 -0.01 16.61
CA GLN A 138 -24.71 0.80 16.80
C GLN A 138 -24.42 2.17 17.42
N VAL A 139 -23.53 2.24 18.41
CA VAL A 139 -23.11 3.52 19.02
C VAL A 139 -22.45 4.41 17.97
N ILE A 140 -21.56 3.85 17.15
CA ILE A 140 -20.87 4.58 16.06
C ILE A 140 -21.89 5.07 15.02
N ARG A 141 -22.82 4.21 14.59
CA ARG A 141 -23.88 4.55 13.63
C ARG A 141 -24.81 5.65 14.15
N ALA A 142 -25.17 5.60 15.42
CA ALA A 142 -25.97 6.62 16.07
C ALA A 142 -25.22 7.97 16.14
N ALA A 143 -23.92 7.94 16.48
CA ALA A 143 -23.08 9.14 16.49
C ALA A 143 -22.95 9.77 15.08
N ALA A 144 -22.74 8.94 14.05
CA ALA A 144 -22.67 9.38 12.66
C ALA A 144 -24.00 10.00 12.18
N THR A 145 -25.12 9.32 12.42
CA THR A 145 -26.47 9.81 12.09
C THR A 145 -26.80 11.10 12.84
N GLY A 146 -26.38 11.19 14.10
CA GLY A 146 -26.52 12.38 14.95
C GLY A 146 -25.55 13.52 14.63
N ARG A 147 -24.70 13.39 13.60
CA ARG A 147 -23.67 14.36 13.21
C ARG A 147 -22.72 14.77 14.35
N GLN A 148 -22.40 13.81 15.20
CA GLN A 148 -21.40 14.01 16.25
C GLN A 148 -19.99 13.98 15.65
N ASN A 149 -19.07 14.71 16.28
CA ASN A 149 -17.65 14.64 15.92
C ASN A 149 -17.08 13.32 16.42
N ILE A 150 -16.46 12.54 15.53
CA ILE A 150 -15.85 11.25 15.84
C ILE A 150 -14.34 11.37 15.65
N LEU A 151 -13.57 11.07 16.70
CA LEU A 151 -12.11 10.98 16.67
C LEU A 151 -11.67 9.52 16.77
N ILE A 152 -10.96 9.02 15.76
CA ILE A 152 -10.44 7.65 15.73
C ILE A 152 -8.96 7.67 16.16
N VAL A 153 -8.65 6.96 17.24
CA VAL A 153 -7.30 6.90 17.83
C VAL A 153 -6.70 5.50 17.73
N GLY A 154 -5.37 5.39 17.76
CA GLY A 154 -4.66 4.12 17.66
C GLY A 154 -3.26 4.25 17.06
N GLY A 155 -2.42 3.22 17.26
CA GLY A 155 -1.05 3.16 16.73
C GLY A 155 -0.98 3.15 15.20
N THR A 156 0.22 3.38 14.65
CA THR A 156 0.44 3.24 13.20
C THR A 156 0.09 1.83 12.74
N GLY A 157 -0.70 1.70 11.66
CA GLY A 157 -1.15 0.41 11.15
C GLY A 157 -2.36 -0.22 11.86
N SER A 158 -2.91 0.40 12.91
CA SER A 158 -4.03 -0.18 13.69
C SER A 158 -5.41 -0.11 13.01
N GLY A 159 -5.48 0.15 11.70
CA GLY A 159 -6.76 0.23 10.96
C GLY A 159 -7.59 1.51 11.16
N LYS A 160 -7.00 2.61 11.66
CA LYS A 160 -7.74 3.88 11.87
C LYS A 160 -8.43 4.40 10.61
N THR A 161 -7.68 4.51 9.50
CA THR A 161 -8.21 4.97 8.22
C THR A 161 -9.26 4.01 7.67
N THR A 162 -9.08 2.71 7.89
CA THR A 162 -10.06 1.69 7.52
C THR A 162 -11.38 1.89 8.25
N LEU A 163 -11.35 2.14 9.56
CA LEU A 163 -12.55 2.44 10.34
C LEU A 163 -13.16 3.79 9.95
N ALA A 164 -12.34 4.80 9.65
CA ALA A 164 -12.84 6.09 9.15
C ALA A 164 -13.65 5.90 7.85
N ASN A 165 -13.12 5.12 6.91
CA ASN A 165 -13.80 4.82 5.66
C ASN A 165 -15.09 4.01 5.87
N ALA A 166 -15.10 3.08 6.83
CA ALA A 166 -16.30 2.34 7.21
C ALA A 166 -17.42 3.26 7.70
N ILE A 167 -17.07 4.23 8.55
CA ILE A 167 -18.01 5.21 9.08
C ILE A 167 -18.50 6.14 7.97
N LEU A 168 -17.60 6.63 7.12
CA LEU A 168 -17.95 7.50 5.99
C LEU A 168 -18.84 6.79 4.95
N ALA A 169 -18.80 5.46 4.89
CA ALA A 169 -19.67 4.64 4.04
C ALA A 169 -21.08 4.41 4.62
N GLU A 170 -21.34 4.82 5.86
CA GLU A 170 -22.67 4.67 6.47
C GLU A 170 -23.72 5.51 5.72
N PRO A 171 -24.99 5.02 5.63
CA PRO A 171 -26.05 5.71 4.90
C PRO A 171 -26.31 7.16 5.33
N ALA A 172 -25.93 7.52 6.56
CA ALA A 172 -26.01 8.87 7.09
C ALA A 172 -25.32 9.93 6.19
N PHE A 173 -24.28 9.53 5.44
CA PHE A 173 -23.51 10.43 4.58
C PHE A 173 -23.91 10.38 3.10
N ALA A 174 -24.82 9.49 2.70
CA ALA A 174 -25.10 9.19 1.29
C ALA A 174 -25.63 10.38 0.46
N GLN A 175 -26.22 11.39 1.12
CA GLN A 175 -26.75 12.60 0.49
C GLN A 175 -26.03 13.87 0.97
N ASP A 176 -25.01 13.73 1.80
CA ASP A 176 -24.27 14.86 2.36
C ASP A 176 -23.08 15.21 1.45
N ARG A 177 -22.73 16.51 1.42
CA ARG A 177 -21.49 16.95 0.78
C ARG A 177 -20.32 16.64 1.70
N VAL A 178 -19.53 15.63 1.35
CA VAL A 178 -18.32 15.24 2.09
C VAL A 178 -17.09 15.91 1.47
N VAL A 179 -16.25 16.51 2.30
CA VAL A 179 -14.94 17.07 1.90
C VAL A 179 -13.86 16.29 2.63
N LEU A 180 -12.98 15.63 1.87
CA LEU A 180 -11.86 14.87 2.41
C LEU A 180 -10.58 15.70 2.31
N ILE A 181 -9.81 15.77 3.40
CA ILE A 181 -8.52 16.45 3.45
C ILE A 181 -7.48 15.45 3.93
N GLU A 182 -6.62 15.01 3.02
CA GLU A 182 -5.56 14.05 3.28
C GLU A 182 -4.21 14.59 2.78
N ASP A 183 -3.13 14.26 3.48
CA ASP A 183 -1.77 14.63 3.06
C ASP A 183 -1.33 13.86 1.81
N THR A 184 -1.94 12.71 1.54
CA THR A 184 -1.58 11.85 0.42
C THR A 184 -2.79 11.08 -0.14
N ALA A 185 -3.16 11.32 -1.39
CA ALA A 185 -4.26 10.67 -2.11
C ALA A 185 -3.94 9.25 -2.63
#